data_AF-A0A382D7E6-F1
#
_entry.id   AF-A0A382D7E6-F1
#
_cell.length_a   1.000
_cell.length_b   1.000
_cell.length_c   1.000
_cell.angle_alpha   90.00
_cell.angle_beta   90.00
_cell.angle_gamma   90.00
#
_symmetry.space_group_name_H-M   'P 1'
#
loop_
_entity.id
_entity.type
_entity.pdbx_description
1 polymer ?
#
loop_
_entity_poly.entity_id
_entity_poly.type
_entity_poly.pdbx_seq_one_letter_code
_entity_poly.pdbx_strand_id
1 'polypeptide(L)' 'MEQFLFLLVVVTTLLFPNERVETFVNKFEYTTLDECAKAQFHIEVDRGQPSNGVFRVSHIGICVKVPL' A
#
# COMPACT_ATOMS: atom_id res chain seq x y z
N MET A 1 -26.14 6.94 14.59
CA MET A 1 -24.91 7.42 13.92
C MET A 1 -24.34 6.24 13.17
N GLU A 2 -24.20 6.33 11.86
CA GLU A 2 -23.51 5.30 11.07
C GLU A 2 -22.04 5.27 11.49
N GLN A 3 -21.52 4.08 11.77
CA GLN A 3 -20.10 3.88 12.06
C GLN A 3 -19.36 3.63 10.74
N PHE A 4 -18.14 4.16 10.63
CA PHE A 4 -17.33 4.04 9.43
C PHE A 4 -15.88 3.73 9.82
N LEU A 5 -15.16 3.08 8.91
CA LEU A 5 -13.71 2.94 8.94
C LEU A 5 -13.07 3.51 7.67
N PHE A 6 -11.76 3.72 7.73
CA PHE A 6 -10.94 4.04 6.57
C PHE A 6 -10.09 2.83 6.21
N LEU A 7 -10.34 2.27 5.04
CA LEU A 7 -9.62 1.12 4.50
C LEU A 7 -8.49 1.63 3.60
N LEU A 8 -7.25 1.35 3.96
CA LEU A 8 -6.10 1.50 3.08
C LEU A 8 -5.94 0.22 2.27
N VAL A 9 -6.11 0.32 0.95
CA VAL A 9 -5.77 -0.74 0.01
C VAL A 9 -4.42 -0.41 -0.61
N VAL A 10 -3.45 -1.32 -0.46
CA VAL A 10 -2.11 -1.17 -1.05
C VAL A 10 -1.90 -2.24 -2.10
N VAL A 11 -1.63 -1.80 -3.33
CA VAL A 11 -1.15 -2.66 -4.40
C VAL A 11 0.37 -2.55 -4.46
N THR A 12 1.06 -3.65 -4.20
CA THR A 12 2.53 -3.76 -4.29
C THR A 12 2.88 -4.56 -5.53
N THR A 13 3.74 -4.03 -6.38
CA THR A 13 4.28 -4.75 -7.55
C THR A 13 5.79 -4.89 -7.41
N LEU A 14 6.28 -6.13 -7.52
CA LEU A 14 7.69 -6.48 -7.56
C LEU A 14 8.08 -6.86 -9.00
N LEU A 15 9.11 -6.23 -9.53
CA LEU A 15 9.73 -6.58 -10.81
C LEU A 15 11.12 -7.18 -10.55
N PHE A 16 11.27 -8.47 -10.84
CA PHE A 16 12.53 -9.19 -10.68
C PHE A 16 13.43 -9.04 -11.93
N PRO A 17 14.76 -9.24 -11.80
CA PRO A 17 15.70 -9.14 -12.92
C PRO A 17 15.43 -10.10 -14.08
N ASN A 18 14.77 -11.23 -13.82
CA ASN A 18 14.38 -12.22 -14.83
C ASN A 18 13.00 -11.94 -15.45
N GLU A 19 12.54 -10.68 -15.41
CA GLU A 19 11.25 -10.22 -15.94
C GLU A 19 10.02 -10.80 -15.23
N ARG A 20 10.19 -11.61 -14.18
CA ARG A 20 9.08 -12.05 -13.34
C ARG A 20 8.46 -10.85 -12.65
N VAL A 21 7.13 -10.78 -12.67
CA VAL A 21 6.34 -9.78 -11.95
C VAL A 21 5.49 -10.48 -10.90
N GLU A 22 5.51 -9.96 -9.67
CA GLU A 22 4.62 -10.40 -8.60
C GLU A 22 3.81 -9.21 -8.09
N THR A 23 2.52 -9.43 -7.85
CA THR A 23 1.60 -8.39 -7.37
C THR A 23 0.88 -8.86 -6.12
N PHE A 24 0.85 -8.00 -5.11
CA PHE A 24 0.22 -8.26 -3.82
C PHE A 24 -0.79 -7.17 -3.52
N VAL A 25 -1.90 -7.55 -2.89
CA VAL A 25 -2.91 -6.61 -2.41
C VAL A 25 -3.00 -6.76 -0.90
N ASN A 26 -2.66 -5.69 -0.18
CA ASN A 26 -2.77 -5.63 1.28
C ASN A 26 -3.88 -4.65 1.66
N LYS A 27 -4.52 -4.93 2.79
CA LYS A 27 -5.63 -4.14 3.33
C LYS A 27 -5.36 -3.83 4.79
N PHE A 28 -5.51 -2.57 5.17
CA PHE A 28 -5.32 -2.09 6.53
C PHE A 28 -6.47 -1.20 6.94
N GLU A 29 -6.96 -1.35 8.16
CA GLU A 29 -8.12 -0.62 8.68
C GLU A 29 -7.66 0.47 9.66
N TYR A 30 -8.26 1.64 9.54
CA TYR A 30 -7.99 2.80 10.38
C TYR A 30 -9.29 3.45 10.84
N THR A 31 -9.25 4.06 12.02
CA THR A 31 -10.41 4.75 12.59
C THR A 31 -10.56 6.18 12.08
N THR A 32 -9.47 6.76 11.58
CA THR A 32 -9.45 8.13 11.06
C THR A 32 -8.81 8.20 9.66
N LEU A 33 -9.22 9.21 8.87
CA LEU A 33 -8.63 9.49 7.56
C LEU A 33 -7.13 9.83 7.69
N ASP A 34 -6.77 10.54 8.76
CA ASP A 34 -5.42 11.04 9.00
C ASP A 34 -4.42 9.89 9.24
N GLU A 35 -4.82 8.88 10.02
CA GLU A 35 -4.04 7.65 10.20
C GLU A 35 -3.88 6.87 8.89
N CYS A 36 -4.97 6.73 8.12
CA CYS A 36 -4.93 6.08 6.83
C CYS A 36 -3.96 6.77 5.86
N ALA A 37 -4.05 8.11 5.76
CA ALA A 37 -3.21 8.92 4.87
C ALA A 37 -1.73 8.89 5.29
N LYS A 38 -1.43 8.92 6.60
CA LYS A 38 -0.07 8.77 7.11
C LYS A 38 0.53 7.41 6.76
N ALA A 39 -0.24 6.34 6.91
CA ALA A 39 0.18 4.99 6.55
C ALA A 39 0.40 4.85 5.02
N GLN A 40 -0.51 5.41 4.22
CA GLN A 40 -0.36 5.47 2.76
C GLN A 40 0.98 6.12 2.39
N PHE A 41 1.25 7.32 2.92
CA PHE A 41 2.47 8.05 2.64
C PHE A 41 3.72 7.26 3.03
N HIS A 42 3.71 6.64 4.21
CA HIS A 42 4.84 5.84 4.69
C HIS A 42 5.17 4.65 3.77
N ILE A 43 4.17 4.03 3.16
CA ILE A 43 4.38 2.90 2.25
C ILE A 43 4.82 3.38 0.87
N GLU A 44 4.23 4.47 0.36
CA GLU A 44 4.58 4.98 -0.97
C GLU A 44 6.02 5.51 -1.04
N VAL A 45 6.62 5.92 0.07
CA VAL A 45 8.05 6.28 0.13
C VAL A 45 9.00 5.08 0.08
N ASP A 46 8.53 3.86 0.38
CA ASP A 46 9.32 2.62 0.34
C ASP A 46 9.48 2.07 -1.10
N ARG A 47 8.95 2.76 -2.11
CA ARG A 47 9.17 2.42 -3.52
C ARG A 47 10.64 2.54 -3.93
N GLY A 48 11.09 1.70 -4.85
CA GLY A 48 12.46 1.78 -5.38
C GLY A 48 13.10 0.44 -5.67
N GLN A 49 14.41 0.34 -5.45
CA GLN A 49 15.18 -0.88 -5.62
C GLN A 49 16.01 -1.11 -4.35
N PRO A 50 15.94 -2.29 -3.71
CA PRO A 50 16.81 -2.60 -2.59
C PRO A 50 18.29 -2.54 -3.01
N SER A 51 19.19 -2.31 -2.05
CA SER A 51 20.63 -2.14 -2.31
C SER A 51 21.28 -3.35 -2.98
N ASN A 52 20.75 -4.56 -2.77
CA ASN A 52 21.20 -5.80 -3.41
C ASN A 52 20.63 -6.01 -4.83
N GLY A 53 19.75 -5.11 -5.30
CA GLY A 53 19.18 -5.16 -6.65
C GLY A 53 18.21 -6.31 -6.92
N VAL A 54 17.75 -7.04 -5.91
CA VAL A 54 17.00 -8.30 -6.09
C VAL A 54 15.63 -8.16 -6.76
N PHE A 55 14.99 -6.99 -6.63
CA PHE A 55 13.78 -6.61 -7.37
C PHE A 55 13.64 -5.08 -7.39
N ARG A 56 12.74 -4.54 -8.22
CA ARG A 56 12.21 -3.19 -8.07
C ARG A 56 10.80 -3.27 -7.50
N VAL A 57 10.47 -2.37 -6.59
CA VAL A 57 9.18 -2.30 -5.91
C VAL A 57 8.47 -1.00 -6.23
N SER A 58 7.17 -1.11 -6.50
CA SER A 58 6.23 0.01 -6.60
C SER A 58 5.04 -0.25 -5.69
N HIS A 59 4.57 0.80 -5.01
CA HIS A 59 3.37 0.77 -4.18
C HIS A 59 2.36 1.79 -4.67
N ILE A 60 1.09 1.43 -4.63
CA ILE A 60 -0.03 2.36 -4.83
C ILE A 60 -0.97 2.16 -3.65
N GLY A 61 -1.10 3.17 -2.79
CA GLY A 61 -2.04 3.16 -1.68
C GLY A 61 -3.30 3.96 -2.00
N ILE A 62 -4.46 3.49 -1.54
CA ILE A 62 -5.72 4.22 -1.66
C ILE A 62 -6.48 4.11 -0.33
N CYS A 63 -6.78 5.25 0.27
CA CYS A 63 -7.67 5.34 1.42
C CYS A 63 -9.13 5.48 0.99
N VAL A 64 -9.98 4.57 1.44
CA VAL A 64 -11.42 4.57 1.13
C VAL A 64 -12.22 4.58 2.42
N LYS A 65 -13.22 5.46 2.53
CA LYS A 65 -14.18 5.43 3.63
C LYS A 65 -15.21 4.32 3.38
N VAL A 66 -15.35 3.38 4.32
CA VAL A 66 -16.26 2.24 4.21
C VAL A 66 -17.22 2.19 5.40
N PRO A 67 -18.49 1.77 5.20
CA PRO A 67 -19.40 1.49 6.30
C PRO A 67 -18.92 0.25 7.08
N LEU A 68 -19.15 0.26 8.39
CA LEU A 68 -18.96 -0.89 9.28
C LEU A 68 -20.11 -1.90 9.17
#